data_AF-A0A4R2IKR3-F1
#
_entry.id   AF-A0A4R2IKR3-F1
#
_cell.length_a   1.000
_cell.length_b   1.000
_cell.length_c   1.000
_cell.angle_alpha   90.00
_cell.angle_beta   90.00
_cell.angle_gamma   90.00
#
_symmetry.space_group_name_H-M   'P 1'
#
loop_
_entity.id
_entity.type
_entity.pdbx_description
1 polymer ?
#
loop_
_entity_poly.entity_id
_entity_poly.type
_entity_poly.pdbx_seq_one_letter_code
_entity_poly.pdbx_strand_id
1 'polypeptide(L)' 'MNTTTDTTVTTMIVTMLAEGSPVWYVAGMVNMRSHDVYMIGRAAGYPDKAKLRRAVWAQKNRTRVPQAA' A
#
# COMPACT_ATOMS: atom_id res chain seq x y z
N MET A 1 -13.72 -13.88 -8.95
CA MET A 1 -13.14 -12.57 -8.57
C MET A 1 -11.63 -12.76 -8.56
N ASN A 2 -10.95 -12.50 -9.67
CA ASN A 2 -9.51 -12.68 -9.79
C ASN A 2 -8.82 -11.39 -9.32
N THR A 3 -8.84 -11.13 -8.02
CA THR A 3 -8.15 -10.01 -7.38
C THR A 3 -6.68 -10.36 -7.13
N THR A 4 -5.94 -10.68 -8.19
CA THR A 4 -4.47 -10.59 -8.14
C THR A 4 -4.13 -9.13 -8.38
N THR A 5 -4.53 -8.24 -7.46
CA THR A 5 -3.98 -6.88 -7.47
C THR A 5 -2.49 -7.04 -7.23
N ASP A 6 -1.71 -6.69 -8.24
CA ASP A 6 -0.27 -6.87 -8.24
C ASP A 6 0.32 -6.39 -6.91
N THR A 7 1.12 -7.23 -6.25
CA THR A 7 1.74 -6.90 -4.96
C THR A 7 2.49 -5.57 -5.04
N THR A 8 3.03 -5.24 -6.22
CA THR A 8 3.69 -3.97 -6.53
C THR A 8 2.74 -2.78 -6.42
N VAL A 9 1.55 -2.88 -7.03
CA VAL A 9 0.53 -1.82 -7.01
C VAL A 9 0.02 -1.62 -5.58
N THR A 10 -0.22 -2.70 -4.85
CA THR A 10 -0.62 -2.66 -3.43
C THR A 10 0.43 -1.95 -2.57
N THR A 11 1.70 -2.28 -2.78
CA THR A 11 2.84 -1.65 -2.09
C THR A 11 2.89 -0.15 -2.36
N MET A 12 2.72 0.22 -3.63
CA MET A 12 2.76 1.62 -4.05
C MET A 12 1.60 2.41 -3.43
N ILE A 13 0.38 1.86 -3.42
CA ILE A 13 -0.79 2.44 -2.77
C ILE A 13 -0.51 2.69 -1.28
N VAL A 14 -0.10 1.65 -0.55
CA VAL A 14 0.14 1.75 0.90
C VAL A 14 1.26 2.76 1.21
N THR A 15 2.30 2.81 0.38
CA THR A 15 3.41 3.77 0.51
C THR A 15 2.94 5.21 0.33
N MET A 16 2.22 5.51 -0.76
CA MET A 16 1.73 6.86 -1.04
C MET A 16 0.74 7.33 0.04
N LEU A 17 -0.13 6.43 0.53
CA LEU A 17 -1.03 6.75 1.66
C LEU A 17 -0.25 7.02 2.95
N ALA A 18 0.84 6.28 3.23
CA ALA A 18 1.71 6.49 4.39
C ALA A 18 2.49 7.83 4.32
N GLU A 19 2.83 8.26 3.11
CA GLU A 19 3.45 9.55 2.81
C GLU A 19 2.46 10.72 2.97
N GLY A 20 1.16 10.43 2.92
CA GLY A 20 0.09 11.39 3.20
C GLY A 20 -0.72 11.79 1.97
N SER A 21 -0.51 11.14 0.83
CA SER A 21 -1.32 11.37 -0.37
C SER A 21 -2.78 10.96 -0.11
N PRO A 22 -3.75 11.76 -0.56
CA PRO A 22 -5.16 11.43 -0.39
C PRO A 22 -5.56 10.28 -1.33
N VAL A 23 -6.58 9.51 -0.92
CA VAL A 23 -7.06 8.32 -1.65
C VAL A 23 -7.43 8.64 -3.10
N TRP A 24 -8.09 9.77 -3.36
CA TRP A 24 -8.50 10.17 -4.70
C TRP A 24 -7.31 10.42 -5.64
N TYR A 25 -6.19 10.93 -5.10
CA TYR A 25 -4.98 11.20 -5.87
C TYR A 25 -4.29 9.88 -6.23
N VAL A 26 -4.12 9.00 -5.24
CA VAL A 26 -3.51 7.67 -5.44
C VAL A 26 -4.35 6.85 -6.42
N ALA A 27 -5.68 6.90 -6.31
CA ALA A 27 -6.61 6.26 -7.24
C ALA A 27 -6.40 6.71 -8.70
N GLY A 28 -6.20 8.02 -8.92
CA GLY A 28 -5.83 8.55 -10.24
C GLY A 28 -4.48 8.04 -10.75
N MET A 29 -3.47 7.94 -9.88
CA MET A 29 -2.14 7.45 -10.27
C MET A 29 -2.13 5.97 -10.66
N VAL A 30 -2.90 5.12 -9.96
CA VAL A 30 -2.92 3.66 -10.18
C VAL A 30 -4.05 3.20 -11.09
N ASN A 31 -4.85 4.13 -11.63
CA ASN A 31 -6.03 3.87 -12.45
C ASN A 31 -7.01 2.88 -11.78
N MET A 32 -7.28 3.08 -10.47
CA MET A 32 -8.24 2.29 -9.70
C MET A 32 -9.34 3.18 -9.12
N ARG A 33 -10.45 2.58 -8.67
CA ARG A 33 -11.48 3.34 -7.95
C ARG A 33 -10.96 3.73 -6.57
N SER A 34 -11.32 4.93 -6.12
CA SER A 34 -11.00 5.41 -4.76
C SER A 34 -11.44 4.43 -3.66
N HIS A 35 -12.56 3.72 -3.88
CA HIS A 35 -13.03 2.69 -2.96
C HIS A 35 -12.03 1.53 -2.81
N ASP A 36 -11.45 1.05 -3.91
CA ASP A 36 -10.52 -0.07 -3.89
C ASP A 36 -9.19 0.33 -3.24
N VAL A 37 -8.70 1.53 -3.56
CA VAL A 37 -7.52 2.12 -2.90
C VAL A 37 -7.75 2.28 -1.40
N TYR A 38 -8.94 2.74 -0.99
CA TYR A 38 -9.30 2.83 0.41
C TYR A 38 -9.36 1.45 1.08
N MET A 39 -9.91 0.43 0.43
CA MET A 39 -9.98 -0.94 0.97
C MET A 39 -8.58 -1.54 1.14
N ILE A 40 -7.69 -1.33 0.16
CA ILE A 40 -6.28 -1.73 0.24
C ILE A 40 -5.56 -1.00 1.39
N GLY A 41 -5.71 0.32 1.46
CA GLY A 41 -5.14 1.12 2.53
C GLY A 41 -5.66 0.69 3.90
N ARG A 42 -6.97 0.43 4.03
CA ARG A 42 -7.63 -0.01 5.27
C ARG A 42 -7.03 -1.33 5.77
N ALA A 43 -6.79 -2.28 4.88
CA ALA A 43 -6.14 -3.55 5.24
C ALA A 43 -4.73 -3.35 5.82
N ALA A 44 -4.04 -2.27 5.41
CA ALA A 44 -2.72 -1.88 5.93
C ALA A 44 -2.78 -0.90 7.13
N GLY A 45 -3.97 -0.50 7.59
CA GLY A 45 -4.17 0.37 8.75
C GLY A 45 -4.59 1.81 8.45
N TYR A 46 -4.90 2.18 7.21
CA TYR A 46 -5.50 3.49 6.87
C TYR A 46 -6.84 3.68 7.62
N PRO A 47 -7.17 4.89 8.13
CA PRO A 47 -6.46 6.18 7.95
C PRO A 47 -5.32 6.47 8.94
N ASP A 48 -4.94 5.52 9.79
CA ASP A 48 -3.87 5.72 10.77
C ASP A 48 -2.49 5.70 10.09
N LYS A 49 -1.89 6.89 9.94
CA LYS A 49 -0.57 7.08 9.32
C LYS A 49 0.54 6.32 10.04
N ALA A 50 0.47 6.15 11.36
CA ALA A 50 1.50 5.44 12.11
C ALA A 50 1.46 3.94 11.79
N LYS A 51 0.26 3.36 11.68
CA LYS A 51 0.09 1.96 11.25
C LYS A 51 0.55 1.74 9.81
N LEU A 52 0.21 2.67 8.91
CA LEU A 52 0.67 2.61 7.52
C LEU A 52 2.20 2.67 7.40
N ARG A 53 2.86 3.60 8.11
CA ARG A 53 4.32 3.68 8.12
C ARG A 53 4.97 2.41 8.66
N ARG A 54 4.38 1.79 9.68
CA ARG A 54 4.84 0.49 10.20
C ARG A 54 4.66 -0.62 9.17
N ALA A 55 3.53 -0.66 8.45
CA ALA A 55 3.30 -1.62 7.39
C ALA A 55 4.34 -1.48 6.26
N VAL A 56 4.61 -0.25 5.82
CA VAL A 56 5.66 0.05 4.81
C VAL A 56 7.05 -0.35 5.31
N TRP A 57 7.37 -0.07 6.58
CA TRP A 57 8.66 -0.44 7.17
C TRP A 57 8.84 -1.96 7.26
N ALA A 58 7.82 -2.69 7.72
CA ALA A 58 7.82 -4.15 7.75
C ALA A 58 8.01 -4.74 6.34
N GLN A 59 7.37 -4.13 5.33
CA GLN A 59 7.52 -4.53 3.94
C GLN A 59 8.93 -4.29 3.40
N LYS A 60 9.51 -3.09 3.64
CA LYS A 60 10.89 -2.76 3.25
C LYS A 60 11.93 -3.66 3.95
N ASN A 61 11.65 -4.11 5.17
CA ASN A 61 12.56 -5.00 5.88
C ASN A 61 12.43 -6.45 5.43
N ARG A 62 11.24 -6.90 5.04
CA ARG A 62 11.04 -8.23 4.46
C ARG A 62 11.82 -8.41 3.15
N THR A 63 11.95 -7.36 2.35
CA THR A 63 12.79 -7.37 1.13
C THR A 63 14.28 -7.19 1.40
N ARG A 64 14.68 -6.82 2.63
CA ARG A 64 16.08 -6.67 3.04
C ARG A 64 16.68 -7.93 3.69
N VAL A 65 15.88 -8.93 4.03
CA VAL A 65 16.43 -10.24 4.42
C VAL A 65 17.04 -10.83 3.15
N PRO A 66 18.37 -11.02 3.08
CA PRO A 66 18.98 -11.64 1.92
C PRO A 66 18.35 -13.01 1.76
N GLN A 67 17.86 -13.28 0.55
CA GLN A 67 17.68 -14.64 0.09
C GLN A 67 19.05 -15.30 0.23
N ALA A 68 19.25 -16.03 1.33
CA ALA A 68 20.46 -16.79 1.57
C ALA A 68 20.59 -17.79 0.42
N ALA A 69 21.78 -17.76 -0.20
CA ALA A 69 22.19 -18.56 -1.34
C ALA A 69 22.18 -20.06 -1.06
#